data_AF-A0A1C5AFV4-F1
#
_entry.id   AF-A0A1C5AFV4-F1
#
_cell.length_a   1.000
_cell.length_b   1.000
_cell.length_c   1.000
_cell.angle_alpha   90.00
_cell.angle_beta   90.00
_cell.angle_gamma   90.00
#
_symmetry.space_group_name_H-M   'P 1'
#
loop_
_entity.id
_entity.type
_entity.pdbx_description
1 polymer ?
#
loop_
_entity_poly.entity_id
_entity_poly.type
_entity_poly.pdbx_seq_one_letter_code
_entity_poly.pdbx_strand_id
1 'polypeptide(L)'
;MSRRRKTPPRGWQFWRRAFWTRPALLVLYGLLAGVLGLLALVDLPDGIRDAVAMRRAVECPAGTMRVEPEVDPPKGCLERIPVTLSGPWHSRGPGSDWHLMVERDAEYVFFAETDVPTSGSRRLTDNAEAEALLWEGTPVAIELPAGDRVETEAWGHRGWVQTLFLGMFAASGLPMLFEAARLKRGTADGWWSVRGEKVGLMVLSPLMAIACLLAIPSMLGLVPLMLGLRLHWVAVVAVLGLGLAVFAVIKGGAVRARPDVAG
;
A
#
# COMPACT_ATOMS: atom_id res chain seq x y z
N MET A 1 50.50 -0.12 11.23
CA MET A 1 49.77 -0.73 10.10
C MET A 1 48.56 0.14 9.74
N SER A 2 48.61 0.87 8.63
CA SER A 2 47.47 1.69 8.18
C SER A 2 46.42 0.78 7.52
N ARG A 3 45.18 0.78 8.05
CA ARG A 3 44.05 0.07 7.42
C ARG A 3 43.79 0.72 6.05
N ARG A 4 44.15 0.03 4.95
CA ARG A 4 43.69 0.39 3.59
C ARG A 4 42.17 0.39 3.57
N ARG A 5 41.56 1.59 3.55
CA ARG A 5 40.13 1.75 3.27
C ARG A 5 39.88 1.27 1.84
N LYS A 6 39.10 0.19 1.68
CA LYS A 6 38.66 -0.29 0.36
C LYS A 6 37.87 0.82 -0.32
N THR A 7 38.30 1.22 -1.51
CA THR A 7 37.56 2.15 -2.37
C THR A 7 36.19 1.55 -2.71
N PRO A 8 35.08 2.30 -2.58
CA PRO A 8 33.75 1.79 -2.86
C PRO A 8 33.61 1.45 -4.36
N PRO A 9 32.80 0.42 -4.70
CA PRO A 9 32.64 -0.04 -6.07
C PRO A 9 32.17 1.07 -7.01
N ARG A 10 32.69 1.08 -8.25
CA ARG A 10 32.46 2.15 -9.25
C ARG A 10 30.97 2.44 -9.51
N GLY A 11 30.11 1.42 -9.50
CA GLY A 11 28.66 1.58 -9.66
C GLY A 11 28.00 2.41 -8.55
N TRP A 12 28.51 2.33 -7.31
CA TRP A 12 28.05 3.17 -6.20
C TRP A 12 28.42 4.64 -6.40
N GLN A 13 29.57 4.91 -7.03
CA GLN A 13 29.99 6.27 -7.35
C GLN A 13 29.17 6.91 -8.48
N PHE A 14 28.63 6.10 -9.40
CA PHE A 14 27.72 6.55 -10.46
C PHE A 14 26.37 7.03 -9.88
N TRP A 15 25.70 6.18 -9.10
CA TRP A 15 24.45 6.56 -8.39
C TRP A 15 24.66 7.77 -7.49
N ARG A 16 25.82 7.84 -6.81
CA ARG A 16 26.24 9.00 -6.05
C ARG A 16 26.31 10.26 -6.92
N ARG A 17 27.08 10.26 -8.02
CA ARG A 17 27.21 11.44 -8.88
C ARG A 17 25.87 11.85 -9.50
N ALA A 18 25.06 10.91 -9.97
CA ALA A 18 23.75 11.18 -10.57
C ALA A 18 22.76 11.80 -9.56
N PHE A 19 22.75 11.31 -8.31
CA PHE A 19 21.95 11.90 -7.23
C PHE A 19 22.35 13.35 -6.92
N TRP A 20 23.64 13.66 -7.05
CA TRP A 20 24.20 14.98 -6.72
C TRP A 20 24.23 15.98 -7.89
N THR A 21 24.04 15.54 -9.15
CA THR A 21 24.00 16.43 -10.32
C THR A 21 22.60 16.97 -10.64
N ARG A 22 21.52 16.30 -10.20
CA ARG A 22 20.12 16.81 -10.33
C ARG A 22 19.29 16.67 -9.04
N PRO A 23 19.79 17.13 -7.88
CA PRO A 23 19.15 16.91 -6.58
C PRO A 23 17.80 17.63 -6.46
N ALA A 24 17.61 18.78 -7.14
CA ALA A 24 16.36 19.54 -7.05
C ALA A 24 15.16 18.76 -7.63
N LEU A 25 15.35 18.03 -8.74
CA LEU A 25 14.29 17.27 -9.39
C LEU A 25 13.91 16.03 -8.58
N LEU A 26 14.90 15.31 -8.04
CA LEU A 26 14.68 14.16 -7.15
C LEU A 26 14.05 14.57 -5.82
N VAL A 27 14.45 15.72 -5.27
CA VAL A 27 13.82 16.29 -4.06
C VAL A 27 12.38 16.70 -4.35
N LEU A 28 12.12 17.33 -5.48
CA LEU A 28 10.75 17.71 -5.88
C LEU A 28 9.86 16.48 -6.05
N TYR A 29 10.30 15.46 -6.79
CA TYR A 29 9.51 14.24 -6.96
C TYR A 29 9.33 13.47 -5.65
N GLY A 30 10.36 13.42 -4.82
CA GLY A 30 10.25 12.79 -3.52
C GLY A 30 9.32 13.54 -2.57
N LEU A 31 9.30 14.88 -2.61
CA LEU A 31 8.34 15.70 -1.86
C LEU A 31 6.92 15.47 -2.38
N LEU A 32 6.73 15.47 -3.70
CA LEU A 32 5.45 15.20 -4.32
C LEU A 32 4.92 13.81 -3.91
N ALA A 33 5.75 12.78 -4.04
CA ALA A 33 5.41 11.42 -3.63
C ALA A 33 5.09 11.35 -2.13
N GLY A 34 5.89 12.02 -1.28
CA GLY A 34 5.65 12.07 0.16
C GLY A 34 4.36 12.77 0.55
N VAL A 35 4.02 13.89 -0.12
CA VAL A 35 2.76 14.61 0.08
C VAL A 35 1.57 13.77 -0.41
N LEU A 36 1.67 13.13 -1.57
CA LEU A 36 0.66 12.19 -2.06
C LEU A 36 0.47 11.02 -1.07
N GLY A 37 1.56 10.51 -0.49
CA GLY A 37 1.50 9.50 0.55
C GLY A 37 0.77 9.98 1.80
N LEU A 38 1.00 11.21 2.25
CA LEU A 38 0.27 11.81 3.37
C LEU A 38 -1.22 11.98 3.05
N LEU A 39 -1.56 12.45 1.84
CA LEU A 39 -2.95 12.58 1.40
C LEU A 39 -3.66 11.22 1.40
N ALA A 40 -3.02 10.18 0.88
CA ALA A 40 -3.58 8.82 0.92
C ALA A 40 -3.81 8.33 2.36
N LEU A 41 -2.99 8.74 3.32
CA LEU A 41 -3.18 8.39 4.73
C LEU A 41 -4.29 9.20 5.41
N VAL A 42 -4.70 10.36 4.87
CA VAL A 42 -5.81 11.16 5.40
C VAL A 42 -7.15 10.46 5.21
N ASP A 43 -7.33 9.73 4.10
CA ASP A 43 -8.58 9.01 3.79
C ASP A 43 -8.66 7.65 4.51
N LEU A 44 -7.56 7.21 5.13
CA LEU A 44 -7.47 5.92 5.80
C LEU A 44 -8.51 5.72 6.92
N PRO A 45 -8.81 6.70 7.79
CA PRO A 45 -9.82 6.54 8.84
C PRO A 45 -11.22 6.29 8.28
N ASP A 46 -11.57 6.91 7.16
CA ASP A 46 -12.87 6.70 6.51
C ASP A 46 -12.93 5.31 5.90
N GLY A 47 -11.89 4.87 5.19
CA GLY A 47 -11.81 3.49 4.69
C GLY A 47 -11.87 2.42 5.79
N ILE A 48 -11.30 2.67 6.97
CA ILE A 48 -11.44 1.79 8.14
C ILE A 48 -12.88 1.82 8.68
N ARG A 49 -13.50 3.01 8.77
CA ARG A 49 -14.88 3.16 9.24
C ARG A 49 -15.84 2.39 8.34
N ASP A 50 -15.68 2.51 7.03
CA ASP A 50 -16.51 1.83 6.04
C ASP A 50 -16.34 0.31 6.15
N ALA A 51 -15.11 -0.18 6.23
CA ALA A 51 -14.84 -1.61 6.45
C ALA A 51 -15.46 -2.14 7.76
N VAL A 52 -15.47 -1.35 8.83
CA VAL A 52 -16.11 -1.73 10.11
C VAL A 52 -17.63 -1.70 10.01
N ALA A 53 -18.20 -0.66 9.36
CA ALA A 53 -19.63 -0.53 9.13
C ALA A 53 -20.15 -1.73 8.32
N MET A 54 -19.47 -2.08 7.23
CA MET A 54 -19.77 -3.24 6.39
C MET A 54 -19.71 -4.56 7.17
N ARG A 55 -18.67 -4.75 8.01
CA ARG A 55 -18.56 -5.98 8.81
C ARG A 55 -19.72 -6.17 9.79
N ARG A 56 -20.37 -5.07 10.18
CA ARG A 56 -21.52 -5.06 11.09
C ARG A 56 -22.85 -4.88 10.36
N ALA A 57 -22.80 -4.71 9.04
CA ALA A 57 -23.96 -4.41 8.25
C ALA A 57 -24.90 -5.61 8.23
N VAL A 58 -26.20 -5.30 8.32
CA VAL A 58 -27.27 -6.27 8.11
C VAL A 58 -27.73 -6.13 6.67
N GLU A 59 -28.22 -7.22 6.09
CA GLU A 59 -28.82 -7.19 4.77
C GLU A 59 -30.04 -6.26 4.75
N CYS A 60 -30.21 -5.55 3.65
CA CYS A 60 -31.36 -4.67 3.47
C CYS A 60 -32.66 -5.51 3.42
N PRO A 61 -33.82 -4.93 3.81
CA PRO A 61 -35.10 -5.62 3.73
C PRO A 61 -35.40 -6.10 2.30
N ALA A 62 -36.14 -7.21 2.17
CA ALA A 62 -36.41 -7.93 0.91
C ALA A 62 -37.20 -7.17 -0.19
N GLY A 63 -37.28 -5.83 -0.13
CA GLY A 63 -37.92 -4.97 -1.14
C GLY A 63 -37.11 -3.73 -1.51
N THR A 64 -35.87 -3.59 -1.03
CA THR A 64 -34.98 -2.46 -1.35
C THR A 64 -33.96 -2.80 -2.43
N MET A 65 -34.15 -3.91 -3.14
CA MET A 65 -33.25 -4.36 -4.20
C MET A 65 -33.38 -3.43 -5.42
N ARG A 66 -32.26 -2.87 -5.86
CA ARG A 66 -32.19 -2.12 -7.10
C ARG A 66 -32.03 -3.09 -8.26
N VAL A 67 -32.89 -2.90 -9.24
CA VAL A 67 -32.78 -3.57 -10.55
C VAL A 67 -31.99 -2.70 -11.53
N GLU A 68 -31.85 -1.40 -11.22
CA GLU A 68 -31.22 -0.41 -12.10
C GLU A 68 -30.04 0.28 -11.39
N PRO A 69 -28.88 0.43 -12.05
CA PRO A 69 -27.71 1.08 -11.48
C PRO A 69 -27.93 2.57 -11.20
N GLU A 70 -28.92 3.17 -11.88
CA GLU A 70 -29.28 4.59 -11.80
C GLU A 70 -30.11 4.94 -10.55
N VAL A 71 -30.61 3.95 -9.82
CA VAL A 71 -31.35 4.15 -8.57
C VAL A 71 -30.37 4.38 -7.42
N ASP A 72 -30.65 5.38 -6.57
CA ASP A 72 -29.84 5.68 -5.39
C ASP A 72 -29.71 4.44 -4.48
N PRO A 73 -28.48 4.05 -4.09
CA PRO A 73 -28.28 2.87 -3.28
C PRO A 73 -28.83 3.04 -1.86
N PRO A 74 -29.34 1.96 -1.24
CA PRO A 74 -29.74 2.00 0.15
C PRO A 74 -28.52 2.27 1.04
N LYS A 75 -28.70 3.12 2.05
CA LYS A 75 -27.63 3.53 2.98
C LYS A 75 -27.65 2.69 4.24
N GLY A 76 -26.47 2.30 4.70
CA GLY A 76 -26.30 1.62 5.99
C GLY A 76 -26.71 0.14 6.04
N CYS A 77 -26.94 -0.52 4.91
CA CYS A 77 -27.24 -1.96 4.84
C CYS A 77 -26.57 -2.62 3.63
N LEU A 78 -26.45 -3.95 3.67
CA LEU A 78 -25.92 -4.75 2.56
C LEU A 78 -27.05 -5.10 1.60
N GLU A 79 -26.96 -4.56 0.39
CA GLU A 79 -27.87 -4.89 -0.69
C GLU A 79 -27.45 -6.21 -1.34
N ARG A 80 -28.38 -7.14 -1.51
CA ARG A 80 -28.14 -8.44 -2.14
C ARG A 80 -28.80 -8.44 -3.52
N ILE A 81 -28.03 -8.70 -4.56
CA ILE A 81 -28.49 -8.69 -5.96
C ILE A 81 -28.02 -9.98 -6.65
N PRO A 82 -28.91 -10.82 -7.21
CA PRO A 82 -28.52 -11.87 -8.16
C PRO A 82 -27.83 -11.27 -9.39
N VAL A 83 -26.66 -11.79 -9.70
CA VAL A 83 -25.84 -11.37 -10.83
C VAL A 83 -25.28 -12.58 -11.56
N THR A 84 -25.01 -12.41 -12.85
CA THR A 84 -24.19 -13.31 -13.64
C THR A 84 -22.82 -12.69 -13.80
N LEU A 85 -21.78 -13.45 -13.49
CA LEU A 85 -20.41 -12.95 -13.54
C LEU A 85 -19.81 -13.15 -14.92
N SER A 86 -19.23 -12.08 -15.47
CA SER A 86 -18.52 -12.04 -16.74
C SER A 86 -17.14 -11.39 -16.58
N GLY A 87 -16.25 -11.49 -17.55
CA GLY A 87 -14.91 -10.87 -17.51
C GLY A 87 -13.74 -11.87 -17.57
N PRO A 88 -12.50 -11.42 -17.70
CA PRO A 88 -11.34 -12.31 -17.83
C PRO A 88 -10.99 -12.98 -16.49
N TRP A 89 -11.23 -14.28 -16.34
CA TRP A 89 -10.74 -15.05 -15.19
C TRP A 89 -9.29 -15.52 -15.42
N HIS A 90 -8.35 -14.83 -14.78
CA HIS A 90 -6.97 -15.29 -14.77
C HIS A 90 -6.76 -16.37 -13.69
N SER A 91 -6.59 -17.62 -14.12
CA SER A 91 -6.19 -18.72 -13.23
C SER A 91 -4.79 -18.50 -12.62
N ARG A 92 -3.95 -17.70 -13.29
CA ARG A 92 -2.60 -17.32 -12.89
C ARG A 92 -2.35 -15.83 -13.21
N GLY A 93 -2.48 -14.95 -12.23
CA GLY A 93 -2.22 -13.51 -12.39
C GLY A 93 -2.61 -12.72 -11.13
N PRO A 94 -2.14 -11.47 -10.98
CA PRO A 94 -2.59 -10.57 -9.92
C PRO A 94 -4.06 -10.19 -10.17
N GLY A 95 -4.96 -10.62 -9.29
CA GLY A 95 -6.39 -10.34 -9.36
C GLY A 95 -7.10 -10.75 -10.67
N SER A 96 -8.40 -10.51 -10.72
CA SER A 96 -9.18 -10.51 -11.96
C SER A 96 -10.33 -9.52 -11.83
N ASP A 97 -10.60 -8.80 -12.90
CA ASP A 97 -11.72 -7.87 -12.97
C ASP A 97 -12.96 -8.68 -13.33
N TRP A 98 -13.95 -8.67 -12.44
CA TRP A 98 -15.24 -9.32 -12.65
C TRP A 98 -16.29 -8.27 -12.97
N HIS A 99 -17.00 -8.49 -14.05
CA HIS A 99 -18.16 -7.72 -14.46
C HIS A 99 -19.40 -8.41 -13.90
N LEU A 100 -20.18 -7.67 -13.12
CA LEU A 100 -21.46 -8.09 -12.61
C LEU A 100 -22.51 -7.73 -13.65
N MET A 101 -23.17 -8.74 -14.20
CA MET A 101 -24.27 -8.60 -15.14
C MET A 101 -25.59 -8.91 -14.44
N VAL A 102 -26.65 -8.16 -14.73
CA VAL A 102 -28.01 -8.45 -14.25
C VAL A 102 -28.87 -8.81 -15.44
N GLU A 103 -29.69 -9.86 -15.32
CA GLU A 103 -30.65 -10.22 -16.36
C GLU A 103 -31.86 -9.28 -16.31
N ARG A 104 -32.17 -8.64 -17.44
CA ARG A 104 -33.32 -7.75 -17.63
C ARG A 104 -33.94 -8.04 -18.98
N ASP A 105 -35.25 -8.30 -19.01
CA ASP A 105 -36.00 -8.51 -20.25
C ASP A 105 -35.36 -9.56 -21.19
N ALA A 106 -34.77 -10.61 -20.61
CA ALA A 106 -34.00 -11.67 -21.28
C ALA A 106 -32.64 -11.23 -21.90
N GLU A 107 -32.13 -10.06 -21.54
CA GLU A 107 -30.79 -9.58 -21.87
C GLU A 107 -29.92 -9.37 -20.62
N TYR A 108 -28.63 -9.65 -20.72
CA TYR A 108 -27.67 -9.36 -19.65
C TYR A 108 -27.16 -7.93 -19.77
N VAL A 109 -27.43 -7.11 -18.76
CA VAL A 109 -26.98 -5.70 -18.70
C VAL A 109 -25.84 -5.57 -17.70
N PHE A 110 -24.82 -4.79 -18.06
CA PHE A 110 -23.71 -4.48 -17.17
C PHE A 110 -24.20 -3.66 -15.98
N PHE A 111 -23.87 -4.10 -14.77
CA PHE A 111 -24.26 -3.43 -13.53
C PHE A 111 -23.08 -2.76 -12.84
N ALA A 112 -22.00 -3.50 -12.61
CA ALA A 112 -20.80 -3.00 -11.93
C ALA A 112 -19.58 -3.81 -12.33
N GLU A 113 -18.39 -3.25 -12.11
CA GLU A 113 -17.11 -3.95 -12.15
C GLU A 113 -16.53 -4.06 -10.75
N THR A 114 -15.77 -5.12 -10.49
CA THR A 114 -15.02 -5.25 -9.25
C THR A 114 -13.75 -6.05 -9.41
N ASP A 115 -12.71 -5.60 -8.73
CA ASP A 115 -11.45 -6.32 -8.62
C ASP A 115 -11.57 -7.43 -7.58
N VAL A 116 -11.14 -8.63 -7.95
CA VAL A 116 -11.21 -9.82 -7.10
C VAL A 116 -9.82 -10.40 -6.89
N PRO A 117 -9.46 -10.84 -5.66
CA PRO A 117 -8.13 -11.38 -5.41
C PRO A 117 -7.86 -12.66 -6.20
N THR A 118 -6.59 -12.90 -6.54
CA THR A 118 -6.12 -14.09 -7.28
C THR A 118 -6.61 -15.43 -6.70
N SER A 119 -6.83 -15.51 -5.39
CA SER A 119 -7.35 -16.72 -4.76
C SER A 119 -8.85 -16.93 -4.99
N GLY A 120 -9.60 -15.84 -5.15
CA GLY A 120 -11.02 -15.84 -5.50
C GLY A 120 -11.24 -16.04 -7.01
N SER A 121 -10.38 -15.43 -7.85
CA SER A 121 -10.43 -15.53 -9.31
C SER A 121 -10.45 -16.97 -9.85
N ARG A 122 -9.77 -17.89 -9.15
CA ARG A 122 -9.63 -19.30 -9.55
C ARG A 122 -10.89 -20.16 -9.40
N ARG A 123 -11.94 -19.63 -8.77
CA ARG A 123 -13.12 -20.43 -8.38
C ARG A 123 -14.28 -20.32 -9.35
N LEU A 124 -14.17 -19.49 -10.38
CA LEU A 124 -15.28 -19.22 -11.29
C LEU A 124 -15.34 -20.19 -12.48
N THR A 125 -16.56 -20.46 -12.92
CA THR A 125 -16.90 -20.99 -14.24
C THR A 125 -17.59 -19.89 -15.05
N ASP A 126 -17.46 -19.90 -16.37
CA ASP A 126 -18.06 -18.91 -17.27
C ASP A 126 -19.56 -18.76 -17.00
N ASN A 127 -20.03 -17.51 -16.94
CA ASN A 127 -21.43 -17.15 -16.66
C ASN A 127 -21.98 -17.79 -15.37
N ALA A 128 -21.14 -17.92 -14.34
CA ALA A 128 -21.61 -18.35 -13.03
C ALA A 128 -22.66 -17.37 -12.51
N GLU A 129 -23.84 -17.90 -12.20
CA GLU A 129 -24.81 -17.22 -11.35
C GLU A 129 -24.20 -17.03 -9.97
N ALA A 130 -24.39 -15.86 -9.37
CA ALA A 130 -23.88 -15.53 -8.06
C ALA A 130 -24.79 -14.48 -7.40
N GLU A 131 -24.60 -14.27 -6.11
CA GLU A 131 -25.24 -13.16 -5.42
C GLU A 131 -24.18 -12.13 -5.02
N ALA A 132 -24.31 -10.92 -5.55
CA ALA A 132 -23.48 -9.80 -5.17
C ALA A 132 -24.04 -9.15 -3.91
N LEU A 133 -23.16 -8.90 -2.95
CA LEU A 133 -23.39 -8.06 -1.79
C LEU A 133 -22.78 -6.69 -2.07
N LEU A 134 -23.60 -5.65 -2.00
CA LEU A 134 -23.22 -4.27 -2.24
C LEU A 134 -23.41 -3.43 -0.99
N TRP A 135 -22.46 -2.54 -0.73
CA TRP A 135 -22.58 -1.50 0.27
C TRP A 135 -22.64 -0.16 -0.44
N GLU A 136 -23.75 0.57 -0.25
CA GLU A 136 -23.96 1.88 -0.88
C GLU A 136 -23.67 1.87 -2.39
N GLY A 137 -24.07 0.78 -3.04
CA GLY A 137 -23.95 0.56 -4.48
C GLY A 137 -22.59 0.09 -4.99
N THR A 138 -21.64 -0.16 -4.09
CA THR A 138 -20.35 -0.71 -4.47
C THR A 138 -20.22 -2.19 -4.10
N PRO A 139 -19.76 -3.09 -4.99
CA PRO A 139 -19.60 -4.51 -4.68
C PRO A 139 -18.55 -4.75 -3.59
N VAL A 140 -18.98 -5.40 -2.49
CA VAL A 140 -18.10 -5.72 -1.35
C VAL A 140 -17.79 -7.21 -1.23
N ALA A 141 -18.74 -8.07 -1.62
CA ALA A 141 -18.54 -9.51 -1.65
C ALA A 141 -19.43 -10.17 -2.68
N ILE A 142 -19.03 -11.34 -3.13
CA ILE A 142 -19.74 -12.15 -4.11
C ILE A 142 -19.88 -13.56 -3.52
N GLU A 143 -21.12 -14.02 -3.38
CA GLU A 143 -21.45 -15.36 -2.93
C GLU A 143 -21.71 -16.25 -4.15
N LEU A 144 -20.85 -17.24 -4.32
CA LEU A 144 -20.94 -18.23 -5.39
C LEU A 144 -21.99 -19.32 -5.02
N PRO A 145 -22.55 -20.05 -6.00
CA PRO A 145 -23.59 -21.05 -5.76
C PRO A 145 -23.20 -22.17 -4.78
N ALA A 146 -21.90 -22.44 -4.65
CA ALA A 146 -21.36 -23.41 -3.70
C ALA A 146 -21.36 -22.91 -2.23
N GLY A 147 -21.90 -21.72 -1.96
CA GLY A 147 -21.84 -21.05 -0.66
C GLY A 147 -20.47 -20.42 -0.37
N ASP A 148 -19.59 -20.39 -1.37
CA ASP A 148 -18.27 -19.78 -1.27
C ASP A 148 -18.37 -18.27 -1.39
N ARG A 149 -17.93 -17.53 -0.36
CA ARG A 149 -17.89 -16.07 -0.37
C ARG A 149 -16.52 -15.55 -0.79
N VAL A 150 -16.52 -14.64 -1.75
CA VAL A 150 -15.34 -13.96 -2.27
C VAL A 150 -15.45 -12.47 -1.97
N GLU A 151 -14.55 -11.94 -1.14
CA GLU A 151 -14.47 -10.50 -0.84
C GLU A 151 -13.72 -9.75 -1.95
N THR A 152 -14.19 -8.56 -2.31
CA THR A 152 -13.59 -7.72 -3.36
C THR A 152 -12.30 -7.05 -2.86
N GLU A 153 -11.35 -6.69 -3.74
CA GLU A 153 -10.07 -6.11 -3.31
C GLU A 153 -10.21 -4.67 -2.78
N ALA A 154 -11.08 -3.87 -3.41
CA ALA A 154 -11.33 -2.48 -3.04
C ALA A 154 -11.90 -2.34 -1.61
N TRP A 155 -12.74 -3.30 -1.19
CA TRP A 155 -13.53 -3.19 0.05
C TRP A 155 -13.30 -4.31 1.04
N GLY A 156 -12.63 -5.39 0.64
CA GLY A 156 -12.04 -6.34 1.56
C GLY A 156 -10.96 -5.68 2.41
N HIS A 157 -10.47 -6.40 3.42
CA HIS A 157 -9.41 -5.90 4.32
C HIS A 157 -8.11 -5.46 3.62
N ARG A 158 -7.98 -5.64 2.30
CA ARG A 158 -6.79 -5.34 1.51
C ARG A 158 -6.73 -3.90 1.03
N GLY A 159 -7.85 -3.28 0.64
CA GLY A 159 -7.86 -1.93 0.06
C GLY A 159 -7.25 -0.88 0.99
N TRP A 160 -7.83 -0.69 2.18
CA TRP A 160 -7.29 0.28 3.14
C TRP A 160 -5.89 -0.11 3.68
N VAL A 161 -5.56 -1.40 3.76
CA VAL A 161 -4.23 -1.86 4.20
C VAL A 161 -3.17 -1.58 3.14
N GLN A 162 -3.52 -1.71 1.86
CA GLN A 162 -2.68 -1.32 0.75
C GLN A 162 -2.44 0.20 0.75
N THR A 163 -3.50 0.99 0.92
CA THR A 163 -3.41 2.45 1.08
C THR A 163 -2.51 2.83 2.26
N LEU A 164 -2.66 2.16 3.41
CA LEU A 164 -1.78 2.34 4.57
C LEU A 164 -0.32 2.08 4.22
N PHE A 165 0.01 0.93 3.64
CA PHE A 165 1.42 0.60 3.35
C PHE A 165 2.02 1.49 2.27
N LEU A 166 1.30 1.77 1.19
CA LEU A 166 1.76 2.70 0.15
C LEU A 166 1.93 4.12 0.71
N GLY A 167 0.96 4.58 1.49
CA GLY A 167 0.99 5.89 2.14
C GLY A 167 2.16 6.04 3.10
N MET A 168 2.39 5.06 3.99
CA MET A 168 3.55 5.07 4.90
C MET A 168 4.88 5.01 4.15
N PHE A 169 4.99 4.18 3.12
CA PHE A 169 6.19 4.07 2.32
C PHE A 169 6.50 5.40 1.63
N ALA A 170 5.52 6.00 0.97
CA ALA A 170 5.68 7.28 0.30
C ALA A 170 6.00 8.41 1.30
N ALA A 171 5.29 8.47 2.43
CA ALA A 171 5.52 9.46 3.50
C ALA A 171 6.92 9.33 4.13
N SER A 172 7.49 8.11 4.18
CA SER A 172 8.86 7.88 4.66
C SER A 172 9.94 8.62 3.86
N GLY A 173 9.64 8.99 2.60
CA GLY A 173 10.52 9.78 1.76
C GLY A 173 10.74 11.20 2.28
N LEU A 174 9.74 11.82 2.94
CA LEU A 174 9.83 13.19 3.45
C LEU A 174 10.99 13.39 4.44
N PRO A 175 11.11 12.61 5.53
CA PRO A 175 12.22 12.75 6.46
C PRO A 175 13.58 12.41 5.82
N MET A 176 13.65 11.44 4.89
CA MET A 176 14.87 11.15 4.12
C MET A 176 15.32 12.35 3.28
N LEU A 177 14.39 13.01 2.60
CA LEU A 177 14.67 14.18 1.76
C LEU A 177 15.05 15.40 2.59
N PHE A 178 14.39 15.61 3.74
CA PHE A 178 14.75 16.68 4.64
C PHE A 178 16.18 16.52 5.18
N GLU A 179 16.56 15.29 5.57
CA GLU A 179 17.94 15.01 5.97
C GLU A 179 18.94 15.18 4.82
N ALA A 180 18.59 14.72 3.62
CA ALA A 180 19.43 14.94 2.44
C ALA A 180 19.62 16.44 2.14
N ALA A 181 18.57 17.25 2.27
CA ALA A 181 18.63 18.70 2.12
C ALA A 181 19.46 19.37 3.21
N ARG A 182 19.31 18.94 4.47
CA ARG A 182 20.09 19.43 5.62
C ARG A 182 21.58 19.11 5.44
N LEU A 183 21.91 17.86 5.09
CA LEU A 183 23.27 17.43 4.80
C LEU A 183 23.86 18.20 3.63
N LYS A 184 23.09 18.41 2.56
CA LYS A 184 23.53 19.24 1.41
C LYS A 184 23.86 20.66 1.85
N ARG A 185 22.98 21.31 2.62
CA ARG A 185 23.21 22.68 3.12
C ARG A 185 24.48 22.79 3.98
N GLY A 186 24.82 21.74 4.75
CA GLY A 186 26.00 21.71 5.61
C GLY A 186 27.30 21.24 4.96
N THR A 187 27.26 20.71 3.73
CA THR A 187 28.43 20.08 3.06
C THR A 187 28.70 20.60 1.65
N ALA A 188 27.84 21.50 1.15
CA ALA A 188 27.96 22.11 -0.16
C ALA A 188 28.94 23.30 -0.15
N ASP A 189 29.79 23.37 -1.19
CA ASP A 189 30.53 24.58 -1.57
C ASP A 189 29.80 25.34 -2.71
N GLY A 190 28.56 24.96 -3.03
CA GLY A 190 27.72 25.56 -4.06
C GLY A 190 26.47 24.72 -4.35
N TRP A 191 25.52 25.25 -5.12
CA TRP A 191 24.22 24.57 -5.36
C TRP A 191 24.36 23.23 -6.10
N TRP A 192 25.49 23.03 -6.79
CA TRP A 192 25.80 21.90 -7.67
C TRP A 192 27.03 21.07 -7.24
N SER A 193 27.68 21.37 -6.12
CA SER A 193 28.88 20.66 -5.65
C SER A 193 28.81 20.28 -4.18
N VAL A 194 29.34 19.10 -3.84
CA VAL A 194 29.44 18.61 -2.45
C VAL A 194 30.86 18.14 -2.19
N ARG A 195 31.43 18.49 -1.03
CA ARG A 195 32.72 17.93 -0.60
C ARG A 195 32.57 16.42 -0.40
N GLY A 196 33.17 15.64 -1.31
CA GLY A 196 33.07 14.19 -1.37
C GLY A 196 33.51 13.44 -0.11
N GLU A 197 34.18 14.09 0.84
CA GLU A 197 34.64 13.47 2.10
C GLU A 197 33.57 13.41 3.19
N LYS A 198 32.52 14.26 3.18
CA LYS A 198 31.48 14.31 4.22
C LYS A 198 30.18 13.55 3.88
N VAL A 199 30.06 13.04 2.65
CA VAL A 199 28.86 12.33 2.16
C VAL A 199 28.82 10.84 2.58
N GLY A 200 29.80 10.37 3.35
CA GLY A 200 29.89 8.99 3.83
C GLY A 200 29.04 8.67 5.05
N LEU A 201 28.22 9.63 5.51
CA LEU A 201 27.59 9.59 6.81
C LEU A 201 26.12 10.03 6.69
N MET A 202 25.29 9.26 5.99
CA MET A 202 23.88 9.15 6.40
C MET A 202 23.88 8.38 7.72
N VAL A 203 24.32 9.07 8.78
CA VAL A 203 24.26 8.56 10.13
C VAL A 203 22.78 8.48 10.49
N LEU A 204 22.38 7.45 11.23
CA LEU A 204 21.01 7.23 11.66
C LEU A 204 20.51 8.40 12.56
N SER A 205 20.08 9.50 11.95
CA SER A 205 19.48 10.66 12.61
C SER A 205 18.04 10.36 13.06
N PRO A 206 17.43 11.18 13.93
CA PRO A 206 16.03 11.00 14.30
C PRO A 206 15.08 10.95 13.10
N LEU A 207 15.32 11.78 12.07
CA LEU A 207 14.53 11.76 10.85
C LEU A 207 14.77 10.49 10.02
N MET A 208 16.02 10.04 9.90
CA MET A 208 16.31 8.75 9.25
C MET A 208 15.68 7.58 10.01
N ALA A 209 15.63 7.64 11.35
CA ALA A 209 14.94 6.65 12.17
C ALA A 209 13.43 6.64 11.88
N ILE A 210 12.78 7.80 11.80
CA ILE A 210 11.37 7.91 11.40
C ILE A 210 11.16 7.33 10.00
N ALA A 211 12.04 7.65 9.05
CA ALA A 211 11.96 7.08 7.70
C ALA A 211 12.03 5.55 7.73
N CYS A 212 12.99 4.97 8.47
CA CYS A 212 13.11 3.52 8.60
C CYS A 212 11.89 2.87 9.27
N LEU A 213 11.33 3.51 10.31
CA LEU A 213 10.14 3.02 11.02
C LEU A 213 8.88 3.03 10.14
N LEU A 214 8.82 3.88 9.12
CA LEU A 214 7.72 3.91 8.15
C LEU A 214 7.98 2.97 6.96
N ALA A 215 9.18 3.01 6.38
CA ALA A 215 9.53 2.31 5.13
C ALA A 215 9.67 0.79 5.29
N ILE A 216 10.29 0.33 6.39
CA ILE A 216 10.59 -1.10 6.58
C ILE A 216 9.30 -1.92 6.78
N PRO A 217 8.40 -1.57 7.74
CA PRO A 217 7.17 -2.33 7.90
C PRO A 217 6.22 -2.19 6.72
N SER A 218 6.20 -1.04 6.02
CA SER A 218 5.38 -0.88 4.80
C SER A 218 5.84 -1.80 3.68
N MET A 219 7.14 -1.83 3.37
CA MET A 219 7.67 -2.71 2.32
C MET A 219 7.49 -4.19 2.67
N LEU A 220 7.76 -4.57 3.92
CA LEU A 220 7.61 -5.95 4.36
C LEU A 220 6.14 -6.38 4.46
N GLY A 221 5.21 -5.47 4.77
CA GLY A 221 3.78 -5.73 4.74
C GLY A 221 3.19 -5.78 3.33
N LEU A 222 3.69 -4.95 2.41
CA LEU A 222 3.16 -4.87 1.04
C LEU A 222 3.45 -6.14 0.22
N VAL A 223 4.63 -6.75 0.39
CA VAL A 223 5.01 -7.98 -0.35
C VAL A 223 4.01 -9.13 -0.16
N PRO A 224 3.71 -9.58 1.08
CA PRO A 224 2.74 -10.66 1.28
C PRO A 224 1.32 -10.24 0.88
N LEU A 225 0.98 -8.95 0.97
CA LEU A 225 -0.31 -8.43 0.50
C LEU A 225 -0.45 -8.62 -1.01
N MET A 226 0.57 -8.23 -1.79
CA MET A 226 0.63 -8.38 -3.26
C MET A 226 0.66 -9.84 -3.71
N LEU A 227 1.19 -10.75 -2.87
CA LEU A 227 1.16 -12.20 -3.11
C LEU A 227 -0.17 -12.85 -2.74
N GLY A 228 -1.16 -12.06 -2.30
CA GLY A 228 -2.48 -12.56 -1.96
C GLY A 228 -2.51 -13.41 -0.69
N LEU A 229 -1.58 -13.22 0.26
CA LEU A 229 -1.63 -13.91 1.55
C LEU A 229 -2.82 -13.43 2.40
N ARG A 230 -3.17 -14.24 3.41
CA ARG A 230 -4.19 -13.87 4.41
C ARG A 230 -3.69 -12.69 5.25
N LEU A 231 -4.62 -11.82 5.65
CA LEU A 231 -4.31 -10.57 6.36
C LEU A 231 -3.52 -10.77 7.66
N HIS A 232 -3.79 -11.83 8.42
CA HIS A 232 -3.03 -12.10 9.65
C HIS A 232 -1.54 -12.34 9.38
N TRP A 233 -1.18 -12.99 8.26
CA TRP A 233 0.21 -13.17 7.88
C TRP A 233 0.86 -11.86 7.45
N VAL A 234 0.11 -11.02 6.72
CA VAL A 234 0.54 -9.66 6.38
C VAL A 234 0.85 -8.86 7.64
N ALA A 235 -0.04 -8.90 8.64
CA ALA A 235 0.15 -8.22 9.92
C ALA A 235 1.37 -8.75 10.68
N VAL A 236 1.56 -10.07 10.75
CA VAL A 236 2.73 -10.69 11.40
C VAL A 236 4.03 -10.19 10.76
N VAL A 237 4.12 -10.20 9.43
CA VAL A 237 5.33 -9.76 8.72
C VAL A 237 5.57 -8.26 8.92
N ALA A 238 4.53 -7.42 8.87
CA ALA A 238 4.64 -5.99 9.13
C ALA A 238 5.13 -5.69 10.56
N VAL A 239 4.62 -6.40 11.56
CA VAL A 239 5.04 -6.27 12.97
C VAL A 239 6.49 -6.72 13.17
N LEU A 240 6.90 -7.84 12.57
CA LEU A 240 8.30 -8.27 12.58
C LEU A 240 9.21 -7.24 11.91
N GLY A 241 8.77 -6.66 10.78
CA GLY A 241 9.45 -5.56 10.11
C GLY A 241 9.61 -4.33 10.98
N LEU A 242 8.56 -3.95 11.72
CA LEU A 242 8.61 -2.87 12.69
C LEU A 242 9.60 -3.19 13.82
N GLY A 243 9.60 -4.42 14.35
CA GLY A 243 10.55 -4.88 15.36
C GLY A 243 12.00 -4.77 14.88
N LEU A 244 12.28 -5.16 13.63
CA LEU A 244 13.59 -5.00 13.01
C LEU A 244 13.98 -3.53 12.86
N ALA A 245 13.04 -2.67 12.46
CA ALA A 245 13.26 -1.23 12.32
C ALA A 245 13.59 -0.60 13.69
N VAL A 246 12.81 -0.91 14.73
CA VAL A 246 13.05 -0.45 16.11
C VAL A 246 14.41 -0.93 16.60
N PHE A 247 14.74 -2.22 16.41
CA PHE A 247 16.04 -2.76 16.79
C PHE A 247 17.19 -2.05 16.09
N ALA A 248 17.07 -1.82 14.77
CA ALA A 248 18.07 -1.09 14.00
C ALA A 248 18.21 0.36 14.47
N VAL A 249 17.12 1.02 14.83
CA VAL A 249 17.12 2.39 15.37
C VAL A 249 17.82 2.45 16.72
N ILE A 250 17.46 1.55 17.64
CA ILE A 250 18.05 1.50 18.99
C ILE A 250 19.55 1.18 18.90
N LYS A 251 19.92 0.15 18.15
CA LYS A 251 21.33 -0.26 18.00
C LYS A 251 22.14 0.81 17.27
N GLY A 252 21.59 1.45 16.24
CA GLY A 252 22.23 2.56 15.54
C GLY A 252 22.39 3.81 16.41
N GLY A 253 21.44 4.07 17.30
CA GLY A 253 21.53 5.12 18.32
C GLY A 253 22.56 4.81 19.41
N ALA A 254 22.65 3.56 19.87
CA ALA A 254 23.62 3.12 20.87
C ALA A 254 25.08 3.25 20.39
N VAL A 255 25.34 3.07 19.09
CA VAL A 255 26.67 3.29 18.49
C VAL A 255 27.09 4.76 18.53
N ARG A 256 26.14 5.72 18.55
CA ARG A 256 26.44 7.16 18.72
C ARG A 256 26.76 7.55 20.17
N ALA A 257 26.30 6.79 21.15
CA ALA A 257 26.43 7.12 22.57
C ALA A 257 27.73 6.65 23.21
N ARG A 258 28.60 5.91 22.49
CA ARG A 258 29.95 5.65 22.97
C ARG A 258 30.74 6.95 22.86
N PRO A 259 31.13 7.59 23.99
CA PRO A 259 32.14 8.63 23.93
C PRO A 259 33.39 7.96 23.37
N ASP A 260 34.06 8.60 22.43
CA ASP A 260 35.45 8.29 22.17
C ASP A 260 36.16 8.40 23.53
N VAL A 261 36.49 7.25 24.12
CA VAL A 261 37.41 7.19 25.24
C VAL A 261 38.76 7.58 24.65
N ALA A 262 39.00 8.88 24.61
CA ALA A 262 40.33 9.45 24.51
C ALA A 262 41.05 9.09 25.82
N GLY A 263 42.00 8.18 25.70
CA GLY A 263 42.94 7.73 26.70
C GLY A 263 43.97 6.86 26.01
#